data_AF-A0A9E5LLW0-F1
#
_entry.id   AF-A0A9E5LLW0-F1
#
_cell.length_a   1.000
_cell.length_b   1.000
_cell.length_c   1.000
_cell.angle_alpha   90.00
_cell.angle_beta   90.00
_cell.angle_gamma   90.00
#
_symmetry.space_group_name_H-M   'P 1'
#
loop_
_entity.id
_entity.type
_entity.pdbx_description
1 polymer ?
#
loop_
_entity_poly.entity_id
_entity_poly.type
_entity_poly.pdbx_seq_one_letter_code
_entity_poly.pdbx_strand_id
1 'polypeptide(L)'
;LSGTGYSTSGALYNSHASTGATASGNITLVADTTIKNSGSGTLVLSGTINGAQALTITNTGSVTLSGVVGLNTPLTSLSISGPSTLGANVTTSGTQTYTGAVTLSAAVTLTGSTITNSSTITGATYSLTETGNAVVNGAISGVNVLSISGTSTIGADVSTTGTQSYTGGHRYCGHCSI
;
A
#
# COMPACT_ATOMS: atom_id res chain seq x y z
N LEU A 1 1.49 3.94 -19.15
CA LEU A 1 0.63 5.13 -19.29
C LEU A 1 1.51 6.34 -19.51
N SER A 2 1.52 6.94 -20.70
CA SER A 2 2.13 8.26 -20.91
C SER A 2 1.04 9.32 -20.87
N GLY A 3 1.04 10.19 -19.86
CA GLY A 3 0.15 11.36 -19.87
C GLY A 3 0.13 12.12 -18.56
N THR A 4 0.27 13.45 -18.65
CA THR A 4 -0.27 14.38 -17.65
C THR A 4 -1.78 14.17 -17.67
N GLY A 5 -2.34 13.51 -16.64
CA GLY A 5 -3.74 13.09 -16.61
C GLY A 5 -4.72 14.11 -17.21
N TYR A 6 -5.71 13.63 -17.97
CA TYR A 6 -6.76 14.49 -18.55
C TYR A 6 -7.30 15.41 -17.46
N SER A 7 -7.22 16.73 -17.71
CA SER A 7 -7.78 17.84 -16.95
C SER A 7 -8.38 17.46 -15.59
N THR A 8 -7.64 17.77 -14.52
CA THR A 8 -7.99 17.58 -13.10
C THR A 8 -8.30 16.14 -12.64
N SER A 9 -8.32 15.13 -13.51
CA SER A 9 -8.88 13.79 -13.19
C SER A 9 -7.85 12.66 -13.00
N GLY A 10 -6.55 12.93 -13.18
CA GLY A 10 -5.50 11.91 -13.03
C GLY A 10 -5.25 11.10 -14.31
N ALA A 11 -4.22 10.24 -14.31
CA ALA A 11 -3.82 9.43 -15.48
C ALA A 11 -4.72 8.21 -15.68
N LEU A 12 -5.28 7.65 -14.59
CA LEU A 12 -6.39 6.71 -14.61
C LEU A 12 -7.50 7.26 -13.72
N TYR A 13 -8.71 7.38 -14.26
CA TYR A 13 -9.89 7.85 -13.54
C TYR A 13 -11.01 6.82 -13.64
N ASN A 14 -11.32 6.16 -12.52
CA ASN A 14 -12.52 5.35 -12.38
C ASN A 14 -13.62 6.19 -11.70
N SER A 15 -14.63 6.58 -12.47
CA SER A 15 -15.74 7.43 -12.03
C SER A 15 -17.06 6.70 -11.82
N HIS A 16 -17.15 5.42 -12.17
CA HIS A 16 -18.42 4.71 -12.15
C HIS A 16 -18.81 4.31 -10.72
N ALA A 17 -20.01 4.73 -10.32
CA ALA A 17 -20.42 4.83 -8.92
C ALA A 17 -20.68 3.49 -8.20
N SER A 18 -20.66 2.33 -8.87
CA SER A 18 -21.04 1.06 -8.25
C SER A 18 -20.49 -0.22 -8.88
N THR A 19 -20.14 -0.25 -10.17
CA THR A 19 -19.49 -1.42 -10.78
C THR A 19 -17.98 -1.27 -10.70
N GLY A 20 -17.29 -2.31 -10.22
CA GLY A 20 -15.83 -2.33 -10.21
C GLY A 20 -15.23 -2.20 -11.62
N ALA A 21 -13.96 -1.81 -11.69
CA ALA A 21 -13.21 -1.70 -12.93
C ALA A 21 -11.87 -2.43 -12.79
N THR A 22 -11.37 -3.03 -13.87
CA THR A 22 -10.08 -3.72 -13.87
C THR A 22 -9.18 -3.16 -14.96
N ALA A 23 -7.97 -2.74 -14.58
CA ALA A 23 -6.89 -2.38 -15.49
C ALA A 23 -5.81 -3.49 -15.47
N SER A 24 -5.78 -4.31 -16.51
CA SER A 24 -4.90 -5.48 -16.61
C SER A 24 -3.57 -5.21 -17.32
N GLY A 25 -3.45 -4.10 -18.03
CA GLY A 25 -2.21 -3.75 -18.72
C GLY A 25 -1.13 -3.25 -17.74
N ASN A 26 0.13 -3.51 -18.08
CA ASN A 26 1.25 -2.93 -17.35
C ASN A 26 1.21 -1.40 -17.42
N ILE A 27 1.49 -0.74 -16.30
CA ILE A 27 1.49 0.71 -16.15
C ILE A 27 2.93 1.18 -15.96
N THR A 28 3.52 1.77 -16.98
CA THR A 28 4.76 2.55 -16.85
C THR A 28 4.41 4.02 -16.57
N LEU A 29 4.97 4.59 -15.51
CA LEU A 29 4.89 6.01 -15.15
C LEU A 29 6.08 6.73 -15.80
N VAL A 30 5.79 7.81 -16.52
CA VAL A 30 6.81 8.70 -17.13
C VAL A 30 6.84 10.07 -16.48
N ALA A 31 5.87 10.36 -15.63
CA ALA A 31 5.74 11.55 -14.80
C ALA A 31 5.07 11.15 -13.48
N ASP A 32 5.16 12.02 -12.48
CA ASP A 32 4.35 11.88 -11.26
C ASP A 32 2.87 11.73 -11.65
N THR A 33 2.23 10.72 -11.09
CA THR A 33 0.94 10.24 -11.56
C THR A 33 -0.06 10.18 -10.42
N THR A 34 -1.27 10.67 -10.70
CA THR A 34 -2.43 10.43 -9.84
C THR A 34 -3.38 9.44 -10.51
N ILE A 35 -3.72 8.37 -9.80
CA ILE A 35 -4.83 7.47 -10.13
C ILE A 35 -6.01 7.82 -9.22
N LYS A 36 -7.21 7.85 -9.78
CA LYS A 36 -8.42 8.23 -9.06
C LYS A 36 -9.45 7.12 -9.15
N ASN A 37 -10.01 6.71 -8.00
CA ASN A 37 -11.19 5.86 -7.92
C ASN A 37 -12.28 6.58 -7.12
N SER A 38 -13.13 7.35 -7.80
CA SER A 38 -14.14 8.21 -7.16
C SER A 38 -15.50 7.51 -6.96
N GLY A 39 -15.71 6.36 -7.59
CA GLY A 39 -16.90 5.53 -7.38
C GLY A 39 -16.79 4.62 -6.15
N SER A 40 -17.91 4.03 -5.72
CA SER A 40 -17.91 3.05 -4.63
C SER A 40 -17.39 1.66 -5.07
N GLY A 41 -17.34 1.41 -6.38
CA GLY A 41 -16.80 0.18 -6.95
C GLY A 41 -15.31 0.00 -6.69
N THR A 42 -14.86 -1.26 -6.70
CA THR A 42 -13.42 -1.58 -6.56
C THR A 42 -12.69 -1.34 -7.88
N LEU A 43 -11.60 -0.59 -7.85
CA LEU A 43 -10.65 -0.51 -8.97
C LEU A 43 -9.54 -1.54 -8.77
N VAL A 44 -9.42 -2.51 -9.67
CA VAL A 44 -8.36 -3.53 -9.67
C VAL A 44 -7.27 -3.12 -10.64
N LEU A 45 -6.03 -2.99 -10.14
CA LEU A 45 -4.83 -2.81 -10.93
C LEU A 45 -4.04 -4.13 -10.89
N SER A 46 -4.15 -4.93 -11.95
CA SER A 46 -3.57 -6.28 -12.02
C SER A 46 -2.28 -6.36 -12.85
N GLY A 47 -2.01 -5.37 -13.69
CA GLY A 47 -0.70 -5.23 -14.35
C GLY A 47 0.37 -4.67 -13.42
N THR A 48 1.66 -4.84 -13.78
CA THR A 48 2.75 -4.23 -12.99
C THR A 48 2.72 -2.72 -13.08
N ILE A 49 3.04 -2.00 -12.01
CA ILE A 49 3.18 -0.53 -12.03
C ILE A 49 4.65 -0.19 -11.81
N ASN A 50 5.31 0.47 -12.76
CA ASN A 50 6.74 0.77 -12.73
C ASN A 50 7.02 2.21 -13.14
N GLY A 51 8.15 2.77 -12.72
CA GLY A 51 8.66 4.07 -13.17
C GLY A 51 9.15 4.89 -11.98
N ALA A 52 10.31 5.54 -12.11
CA ALA A 52 10.98 6.26 -11.02
C ALA A 52 10.29 7.60 -10.69
N GLN A 53 8.98 7.56 -10.47
CA GLN A 53 8.09 8.70 -10.27
C GLN A 53 7.17 8.45 -9.08
N ALA A 54 6.55 9.52 -8.57
CA ALA A 54 5.60 9.41 -7.48
C ALA A 54 4.24 8.89 -8.00
N LEU A 55 3.61 8.00 -7.24
CA LEU A 55 2.25 7.52 -7.52
C LEU A 55 1.33 7.91 -6.36
N THR A 56 0.33 8.72 -6.66
CA THR A 56 -0.76 9.02 -5.73
C THR A 56 -2.03 8.31 -6.19
N ILE A 57 -2.66 7.55 -5.30
CA ILE A 57 -3.97 6.92 -5.53
C ILE A 57 -4.97 7.62 -4.61
N THR A 58 -5.89 8.40 -5.19
CA THR A 58 -6.99 9.00 -4.43
C THR A 58 -8.26 8.19 -4.65
N ASN A 59 -8.79 7.58 -3.60
CA ASN A 59 -9.92 6.68 -3.74
C ASN A 59 -10.96 6.82 -2.62
N THR A 60 -12.23 6.74 -3.01
CA THR A 60 -13.40 6.62 -2.12
C THR A 60 -13.83 5.15 -2.02
N GLY A 61 -14.00 4.48 -3.16
CA GLY A 61 -14.11 3.02 -3.24
C GLY A 61 -12.75 2.33 -3.09
N SER A 62 -12.74 1.02 -2.84
CA SER A 62 -11.48 0.28 -2.64
C SER A 62 -10.61 0.23 -3.90
N VAL A 63 -9.29 0.20 -3.74
CA VAL A 63 -8.33 -0.10 -4.81
C VAL A 63 -7.61 -1.41 -4.51
N THR A 64 -7.63 -2.34 -5.44
CA THR A 64 -6.87 -3.60 -5.33
C THR A 64 -5.61 -3.52 -6.18
N LEU A 65 -4.45 -3.66 -5.54
CA LEU A 65 -3.15 -3.81 -6.20
C LEU A 65 -2.80 -5.30 -6.26
N SER A 66 -3.19 -5.97 -7.34
CA SER A 66 -2.87 -7.39 -7.57
C SER A 66 -1.60 -7.59 -8.41
N GLY A 67 -1.19 -6.57 -9.15
CA GLY A 67 0.09 -6.55 -9.87
C GLY A 67 1.22 -5.97 -9.01
N VAL A 68 2.45 -6.44 -9.22
CA VAL A 68 3.63 -5.94 -8.50
C VAL A 68 3.85 -4.45 -8.81
N VAL A 69 4.13 -3.66 -7.77
CA VAL A 69 4.46 -2.23 -7.89
C VAL A 69 5.96 -2.04 -7.66
N GLY A 70 6.63 -1.36 -8.60
CA GLY A 70 8.06 -1.05 -8.53
C GLY A 70 9.01 -2.23 -8.82
N LEU A 71 8.56 -3.23 -9.58
CA LEU A 71 9.34 -4.44 -9.89
C LEU A 71 10.66 -4.13 -10.61
N ASN A 72 10.61 -3.46 -11.77
CA ASN A 72 11.76 -3.19 -12.62
C ASN A 72 12.34 -1.80 -12.36
N THR A 73 11.47 -0.86 -12.00
CA THR A 73 11.84 0.52 -11.72
C THR A 73 11.03 0.98 -10.52
N PRO A 74 11.61 0.91 -9.31
CA PRO A 74 10.96 1.34 -8.08
C PRO A 74 10.36 2.74 -8.21
N LEU A 75 9.16 2.93 -7.67
CA LEU A 75 8.53 4.25 -7.61
C LEU A 75 9.32 5.14 -6.64
N THR A 76 9.29 6.46 -6.81
CA THR A 76 9.91 7.35 -5.81
C THR A 76 9.09 7.43 -4.53
N SER A 77 7.76 7.32 -4.65
CA SER A 77 6.85 7.21 -3.51
C SER A 77 5.51 6.60 -3.92
N LEU A 78 4.77 6.08 -2.94
CA LEU A 78 3.39 5.66 -3.08
C LEU A 78 2.54 6.28 -1.97
N SER A 79 1.38 6.83 -2.33
CA SER A 79 0.36 7.27 -1.38
C SER A 79 -1.01 6.75 -1.80
N ILE A 80 -1.75 6.13 -0.87
CA ILE A 80 -3.13 5.66 -1.09
C ILE A 80 -4.04 6.30 -0.03
N SER A 81 -5.02 7.08 -0.48
CA SER A 81 -5.84 7.89 0.44
C SER A 81 -6.97 7.12 1.10
N GLY A 82 -7.48 6.06 0.46
CA GLY A 82 -8.66 5.31 0.89
C GLY A 82 -8.40 3.82 1.10
N PRO A 83 -9.46 3.01 1.22
CA PRO A 83 -9.33 1.57 1.42
C PRO A 83 -8.55 0.89 0.29
N SER A 84 -7.72 -0.08 0.62
CA SER A 84 -6.95 -0.81 -0.39
C SER A 84 -6.80 -2.29 -0.05
N THR A 85 -6.67 -3.10 -1.10
CA THR A 85 -6.31 -4.51 -1.00
C THR A 85 -4.94 -4.71 -1.65
N LEU A 86 -3.99 -5.26 -0.90
CA LEU A 86 -2.66 -5.57 -1.40
C LEU A 86 -2.54 -7.07 -1.67
N GLY A 87 -2.41 -7.43 -2.94
CA GLY A 87 -2.19 -8.81 -3.40
C GLY A 87 -0.80 -9.05 -3.97
N ALA A 88 0.07 -8.04 -3.97
CA ALA A 88 1.42 -8.14 -4.52
C ALA A 88 2.38 -7.20 -3.79
N ASN A 89 3.68 -7.42 -4.00
CA ASN A 89 4.74 -6.61 -3.42
C ASN A 89 4.74 -5.17 -3.94
N VAL A 90 5.18 -4.25 -3.09
CA VAL A 90 5.32 -2.82 -3.40
C VAL A 90 6.73 -2.37 -3.08
N THR A 91 7.43 -1.85 -4.08
CA THR A 91 8.79 -1.33 -3.95
C THR A 91 8.85 0.15 -4.34
N THR A 92 9.31 0.98 -3.41
CA THR A 92 9.61 2.39 -3.58
C THR A 92 11.05 2.68 -3.17
N SER A 93 11.69 3.70 -3.75
CA SER A 93 12.96 4.23 -3.23
C SER A 93 12.74 5.20 -2.06
N GLY A 94 11.56 5.84 -2.00
CA GLY A 94 11.13 6.69 -0.90
C GLY A 94 9.97 6.10 -0.10
N THR A 95 9.07 6.96 0.36
CA THR A 95 8.02 6.62 1.35
C THR A 95 6.82 5.90 0.75
N GLN A 96 6.18 5.07 1.58
CA GLN A 96 4.87 4.48 1.31
C GLN A 96 3.88 4.92 2.38
N THR A 97 2.74 5.49 1.97
CA THR A 97 1.71 5.97 2.89
C THR A 97 0.37 5.35 2.57
N TYR A 98 -0.21 4.66 3.55
CA TYR A 98 -1.54 4.04 3.47
C TYR A 98 -2.45 4.71 4.48
N THR A 99 -3.28 5.65 4.01
CA THR A 99 -4.15 6.45 4.87
C THR A 99 -5.45 5.72 5.24
N GLY A 100 -6.00 4.94 4.32
CA GLY A 100 -7.19 4.11 4.56
C GLY A 100 -6.85 2.69 5.01
N ALA A 101 -7.90 1.91 5.31
CA ALA A 101 -7.75 0.51 5.72
C ALA A 101 -7.09 -0.32 4.62
N VAL A 102 -6.15 -1.19 5.01
CA VAL A 102 -5.43 -2.10 4.13
C VAL A 102 -5.86 -3.54 4.43
N THR A 103 -6.25 -4.28 3.41
CA THR A 103 -6.50 -5.72 3.49
C THR A 103 -5.43 -6.45 2.68
N LEU A 104 -4.82 -7.50 3.24
CA LEU A 104 -3.93 -8.37 2.48
C LEU A 104 -4.75 -9.47 1.79
N SER A 105 -4.46 -9.72 0.52
CA SER A 105 -5.02 -10.85 -0.25
C SER A 105 -3.98 -11.87 -0.69
N ALA A 106 -2.72 -11.65 -0.30
CA ALA A 106 -1.58 -12.54 -0.48
C ALA A 106 -0.50 -12.18 0.57
N ALA A 107 0.56 -12.96 0.65
CA ALA A 107 1.76 -12.53 1.35
C ALA A 107 2.36 -11.31 0.63
N VAL A 108 2.65 -10.24 1.36
CA VAL A 108 3.09 -8.96 0.79
C VAL A 108 4.40 -8.51 1.43
N THR A 109 5.34 -8.10 0.60
CA THR A 109 6.53 -7.35 0.99
C THR A 109 6.41 -5.90 0.54
N LEU A 110 6.50 -4.97 1.49
CA LEU A 110 6.57 -3.54 1.28
C LEU A 110 8.03 -3.10 1.47
N THR A 111 8.64 -2.53 0.44
CA THR A 111 10.03 -2.05 0.48
C THR A 111 10.08 -0.56 0.22
N GLY A 112 10.57 0.23 1.17
CA GLY A 112 10.65 1.69 1.06
C GLY A 112 11.53 2.30 2.15
N SER A 113 11.70 3.63 2.14
CA SER A 113 12.46 4.31 3.20
C SER A 113 11.71 4.30 4.54
N THR A 114 10.43 4.66 4.49
CA THR A 114 9.46 4.58 5.59
C THR A 114 8.12 4.13 5.06
N ILE A 115 7.54 3.10 5.68
CA ILE A 115 6.19 2.64 5.45
C ILE A 115 5.31 3.15 6.58
N THR A 116 4.23 3.84 6.25
CA THR A 116 3.29 4.41 7.22
C THR A 116 1.90 3.86 6.98
N ASN A 117 1.33 3.17 7.98
CA ASN A 117 -0.09 2.87 8.02
C ASN A 117 -0.79 3.80 9.01
N SER A 118 -1.77 4.56 8.52
CA SER A 118 -2.56 5.49 9.34
C SER A 118 -3.89 4.89 9.80
N SER A 119 -4.25 3.72 9.28
CA SER A 119 -5.46 2.98 9.61
C SER A 119 -5.15 1.50 9.79
N THR A 120 -6.18 0.66 9.84
CA THR A 120 -6.05 -0.77 10.11
C THR A 120 -5.35 -1.51 8.96
N ILE A 121 -4.49 -2.47 9.30
CA ILE A 121 -4.06 -3.53 8.40
C ILE A 121 -4.71 -4.83 8.84
N THR A 122 -5.47 -5.47 7.96
CA THR A 122 -6.04 -6.81 8.16
C THR A 122 -5.31 -7.82 7.28
N GLY A 123 -4.58 -8.72 7.92
CA GLY A 123 -3.72 -9.68 7.23
C GLY A 123 -4.44 -10.88 6.61
N ALA A 124 -5.67 -11.21 7.05
CA ALA A 124 -6.41 -12.39 6.57
C ALA A 124 -5.56 -13.68 6.54
N THR A 125 -4.73 -13.90 7.56
CA THR A 125 -3.72 -14.97 7.72
C THR A 125 -2.51 -14.91 6.78
N TYR A 126 -2.39 -13.87 5.96
CA TYR A 126 -1.19 -13.61 5.16
C TYR A 126 -0.10 -12.95 5.98
N SER A 127 1.15 -13.13 5.52
CA SER A 127 2.32 -12.49 6.11
C SER A 127 2.57 -11.11 5.52
N LEU A 128 3.03 -10.19 6.35
CA LEU A 128 3.45 -8.84 5.98
C LEU A 128 4.94 -8.67 6.31
N THR A 129 5.73 -8.30 5.32
CA THR A 129 7.13 -7.91 5.51
C THR A 129 7.33 -6.45 5.13
N GLU A 130 7.88 -5.66 6.03
CA GLU A 130 8.26 -4.27 5.82
C GLU A 130 9.79 -4.13 5.80
N THR A 131 10.31 -3.82 4.62
CA THR A 131 11.72 -3.57 4.37
C THR A 131 11.96 -2.07 4.33
N GLY A 132 12.37 -1.51 5.47
CA GLY A 132 12.39 -0.07 5.72
C GLY A 132 11.96 0.27 7.14
N ASN A 133 11.92 1.56 7.48
CA ASN A 133 11.31 2.00 8.72
C ASN A 133 9.78 1.80 8.67
N ALA A 134 9.15 1.61 9.82
CA ALA A 134 7.71 1.46 9.93
C ALA A 134 7.13 2.48 10.91
N VAL A 135 5.97 3.04 10.56
CA VAL A 135 5.16 3.88 11.43
C VAL A 135 3.75 3.30 11.46
N VAL A 136 3.40 2.68 12.60
CA VAL A 136 2.15 1.96 12.81
C VAL A 136 1.22 2.81 13.65
N ASN A 137 0.37 3.60 13.00
CA ASN A 137 -0.60 4.46 13.69
C ASN A 137 -2.00 3.83 13.77
N GLY A 138 -2.26 2.77 12.99
CA GLY A 138 -3.49 1.98 13.07
C GLY A 138 -3.21 0.50 13.33
N ALA A 139 -4.20 -0.19 13.88
CA ALA A 139 -4.02 -1.56 14.36
C ALA A 139 -3.64 -2.54 13.22
N ILE A 140 -2.70 -3.44 13.49
CA ILE A 140 -2.37 -4.57 12.62
C ILE A 140 -2.99 -5.82 13.24
N SER A 141 -3.83 -6.54 12.48
CA SER A 141 -4.55 -7.71 12.99
C SER A 141 -4.64 -8.82 11.94
N GLY A 142 -4.70 -10.07 12.40
CA GLY A 142 -4.89 -11.22 11.51
C GLY A 142 -3.74 -11.46 10.52
N VAL A 143 -2.59 -10.82 10.71
CA VAL A 143 -1.35 -11.12 9.98
C VAL A 143 -0.72 -12.39 10.56
N ASN A 144 -0.27 -13.32 9.72
CA ASN A 144 0.41 -14.52 10.21
C ASN A 144 1.81 -14.21 10.71
N VAL A 145 2.70 -13.78 9.82
CA VAL A 145 4.03 -13.30 10.20
C VAL A 145 4.11 -11.82 9.89
N LEU A 146 4.45 -11.01 10.89
CA LEU A 146 4.87 -9.63 10.69
C LEU A 146 6.39 -9.56 10.83
N SER A 147 7.08 -9.02 9.83
CA SER A 147 8.53 -8.80 9.87
C SER A 147 8.84 -7.36 9.50
N ILE A 148 9.51 -6.61 10.38
CA ILE A 148 9.93 -5.23 10.11
C ILE A 148 11.45 -5.13 10.29
N SER A 149 12.15 -4.67 9.26
CA SER A 149 13.62 -4.64 9.27
C SER A 149 14.25 -3.31 9.70
N GLY A 150 13.56 -2.19 9.53
CA GLY A 150 14.02 -0.87 9.96
C GLY A 150 13.49 -0.46 11.33
N THR A 151 13.66 0.81 11.67
CA THR A 151 13.14 1.35 12.93
C THR A 151 11.61 1.35 12.92
N SER A 152 11.00 0.77 13.95
CA SER A 152 9.54 0.73 14.10
C SER A 152 9.09 1.75 15.14
N THR A 153 8.11 2.57 14.78
CA THR A 153 7.34 3.41 15.70
C THR A 153 5.94 2.82 15.79
N ILE A 154 5.63 2.17 16.92
CA ILE A 154 4.35 1.48 17.12
C ILE A 154 3.46 2.33 18.02
N GLY A 155 2.38 2.86 17.46
CA GLY A 155 1.39 3.70 18.14
C GLY A 155 -0.01 3.08 18.21
N ALA A 156 -0.17 1.83 17.77
CA ALA A 156 -1.43 1.08 17.80
C ALA A 156 -1.16 -0.41 18.06
N ASP A 157 -2.22 -1.17 18.36
CA ASP A 157 -2.13 -2.61 18.66
C ASP A 157 -1.63 -3.41 17.45
N VAL A 158 -0.70 -4.33 17.71
CA VAL A 158 -0.20 -5.29 16.72
C VAL A 158 -0.47 -6.71 17.21
N SER A 159 -1.43 -7.37 16.57
CA SER A 159 -1.82 -8.75 16.85
C SER A 159 -1.59 -9.64 15.63
N THR A 160 -0.73 -10.64 15.78
CA THR A 160 -0.41 -11.63 14.74
C THR A 160 -0.82 -13.02 15.19
N THR A 161 -1.12 -13.91 14.25
CA THR A 161 -1.39 -15.33 14.55
C THR A 161 -0.12 -16.17 14.62
N GLY A 162 0.98 -15.68 14.06
CA GLY A 162 2.31 -16.25 14.12
C GLY A 162 3.32 -15.24 14.65
N THR A 163 4.56 -15.32 14.17
CA THR A 163 5.69 -14.56 14.74
C THR A 163 5.66 -13.08 14.37
N GLN A 164 6.04 -12.24 15.33
CA GLN A 164 6.44 -10.85 15.07
C GLN A 164 7.96 -10.76 15.16
N SER A 165 8.60 -10.34 14.08
CA SER A 165 10.04 -10.10 14.03
C SER A 165 10.30 -8.64 13.77
N TYR A 166 11.13 -8.04 14.60
CA TYR A 166 11.50 -6.66 14.41
C TYR A 166 13.01 -6.50 14.60
N THR A 167 13.74 -6.37 13.50
CA THR A 167 15.22 -6.43 13.52
C THR A 167 15.90 -5.06 13.55
N GLY A 168 15.16 -3.98 13.27
CA GLY A 168 15.61 -2.62 13.54
C GLY A 168 15.37 -2.18 14.99
N GLY A 169 15.56 -0.90 15.30
CA GLY A 169 15.26 -0.36 16.64
C GLY A 169 13.77 -0.12 16.87
N HIS A 170 13.23 -0.47 18.04
CA HIS A 170 11.81 -0.27 18.39
C HIS A 170 11.61 0.91 19.31
N ARG A 171 10.67 1.79 18.96
CA ARG A 171 10.15 2.84 19.84
C ARG A 171 8.67 2.60 20.06
N TYR A 172 8.33 2.14 21.26
CA TYR A 172 6.95 1.91 21.70
C TYR A 172 6.31 3.22 22.18
N CYS A 173 5.13 3.55 21.67
CA CYS A 173 4.23 4.50 22.31
C CYS A 173 3.15 3.72 23.09
N GLY A 174 3.38 3.51 24.38
CA GLY A 174 2.30 3.41 25.37
C GLY A 174 1.61 2.06 25.60
N HIS A 175 1.21 1.26 24.60
CA HIS A 175 0.42 0.03 24.84
C HIS A 175 0.81 -1.11 23.88
N CYS A 176 1.38 -2.18 24.40
CA CYS A 176 1.49 -3.47 23.71
C CYS A 176 1.29 -4.55 24.77
N SER A 177 0.19 -5.30 24.69
CA SER A 177 0.13 -6.60 25.36
C SER A 177 0.77 -7.62 24.43
N ILE A 178 1.81 -8.28 24.93
CA ILE A 178 2.30 -9.55 24.38
C ILE A 178 1.31 -10.68 24.69
#